data_AF-A0A9X6AG86-F1
#
_entry.id   AF-A0A9X6AG86-F1
#
_cell.length_a   1.000
_cell.length_b   1.000
_cell.length_c   1.000
_cell.angle_alpha   90.00
_cell.angle_beta   90.00
_cell.angle_gamma   90.00
#
_symmetry.space_group_name_H-M   'P 1'
#
loop_
_entity.id
_entity.type
_entity.pdbx_description
1 polymer ?
#
loop_
_entity_poly.entity_id
_entity_poly.type
_entity_poly.pdbx_seq_one_letter_code
_entity_poly.pdbx_strand_id
1 'polypeptide(L)'
;MAGTRTLADEAREAVVEAALGKLDLDAKTRLLAGQDMWSLPALPEIGLKSLVMSDGPIGVRGVHWTADDPSIALPSPTALAATWDPALARRAGTLLAQEARRKQVHVLLAPTVNLHRSPLGGRHFEAYSEDPYLTGEIGSGYVQGVQSGGVGTTVKHFVANDAETDRFTVNNLLSERALRELYLAPFEAIVANAHPWGIMTAYNTVNGTTMTEHHHLVNEILRGEWGFDGFNVSDWTAARATAGALEGGLDVAMPGPRTVYG
;
A
#
# COMPACT_ATOMS: atom_id res chain seq x y z
N MET A 1 -13.27 -5.45 -16.10
CA MET A 1 -12.88 -5.43 -17.53
C MET A 1 -11.45 -4.94 -17.60
N ALA A 2 -10.50 -5.76 -18.04
CA ALA A 2 -9.15 -5.27 -18.28
C ALA A 2 -9.21 -4.21 -19.39
N GLY A 3 -8.92 -2.95 -19.04
CA GLY A 3 -8.84 -1.85 -20.00
C GLY A 3 -7.84 -2.18 -21.10
N THR A 4 -8.12 -1.73 -22.32
CA THR A 4 -7.19 -1.88 -23.45
C THR A 4 -5.88 -1.17 -23.09
N ARG A 5 -4.74 -1.89 -23.12
CA ARG A 5 -3.41 -1.32 -22.83
C ARG A 5 -3.18 -0.10 -23.72
N THR A 6 -2.71 1.00 -23.11
CA THR A 6 -2.37 2.21 -23.87
C THR A 6 -0.97 2.11 -24.46
N LEU A 7 -0.67 2.94 -25.47
CA LEU A 7 0.70 3.06 -26.00
C LEU A 7 1.72 3.46 -24.91
N ALA A 8 1.28 4.22 -23.90
CA ALA A 8 2.14 4.58 -22.77
C ALA A 8 2.45 3.37 -21.89
N ASP A 9 1.47 2.47 -21.68
CA ASP A 9 1.67 1.23 -20.93
C ASP A 9 2.62 0.28 -21.67
N GLU A 10 2.46 0.14 -22.98
CA GLU A 10 3.36 -0.68 -23.81
C GLU A 10 4.81 -0.14 -23.77
N ALA A 11 4.98 1.18 -23.85
CA ALA A 11 6.29 1.81 -23.75
C ALA A 11 6.92 1.62 -22.36
N ARG A 12 6.11 1.76 -21.29
CA ARG A 12 6.54 1.51 -19.90
C ARG A 12 7.00 0.06 -19.74
N GLU A 13 6.20 -0.89 -20.20
CA GLU A 13 6.50 -2.33 -20.12
C GLU A 13 7.79 -2.67 -20.86
N ALA A 14 7.99 -2.16 -22.07
CA ALA A 14 9.21 -2.40 -22.85
C ALA A 14 10.47 -1.90 -22.13
N VAL A 15 10.39 -0.77 -21.42
CA VAL A 15 11.51 -0.25 -20.61
C VAL A 15 11.76 -1.14 -19.40
N VAL A 16 10.71 -1.59 -18.71
CA VAL A 16 10.83 -2.48 -17.54
C VAL A 16 11.43 -3.82 -17.95
N GLU A 17 10.94 -4.46 -19.00
CA GLU A 17 11.46 -5.74 -19.51
C GLU A 17 12.92 -5.63 -19.96
N ALA A 18 13.28 -4.55 -20.65
CA ALA A 18 14.67 -4.30 -21.04
C ALA A 18 15.61 -4.08 -19.83
N ALA A 19 15.11 -3.51 -18.73
CA ALA A 19 15.85 -3.39 -17.48
C ALA A 19 15.99 -4.74 -16.77
N LEU A 20 14.89 -5.48 -16.61
CA LEU A 20 14.87 -6.81 -15.98
C LEU A 20 15.75 -7.82 -16.73
N GLY A 21 15.85 -7.72 -18.06
CA GLY A 21 16.72 -8.56 -18.88
C GLY A 21 18.22 -8.35 -18.64
N LYS A 22 18.63 -7.25 -17.98
CA LYS A 22 20.03 -6.97 -17.63
C LYS A 22 20.41 -7.47 -16.23
N LEU A 23 19.43 -7.82 -15.40
CA LEU A 23 19.65 -8.25 -14.03
C LEU A 23 19.85 -9.76 -13.96
N ASP A 24 20.86 -10.19 -13.20
CA ASP A 24 20.97 -11.57 -12.77
C ASP A 24 19.93 -11.90 -11.67
N LEU A 25 19.92 -13.16 -11.23
CA LEU A 25 18.96 -13.60 -10.23
C LEU A 25 19.15 -12.88 -8.89
N ASP A 26 20.41 -12.67 -8.46
CA ASP A 26 20.72 -12.03 -7.18
C ASP A 26 20.30 -10.56 -7.17
N ALA A 27 20.48 -9.83 -8.28
CA ALA A 27 19.99 -8.47 -8.40
C ALA A 27 18.46 -8.40 -8.42
N LYS A 28 17.78 -9.37 -9.05
CA LYS A 28 16.31 -9.46 -9.04
C LYS A 28 15.76 -9.74 -7.65
N THR A 29 16.33 -10.71 -6.92
CA THR A 29 15.85 -11.06 -5.57
C THR A 29 16.08 -9.94 -4.56
N ARG A 30 17.16 -9.15 -4.72
CA ARG A 30 17.39 -7.94 -3.89
C ARG A 30 16.27 -6.90 -3.99
N LEU A 31 15.55 -6.81 -5.12
CA LEU A 31 14.42 -5.88 -5.26
C LEU A 31 13.18 -6.31 -4.47
N LEU A 32 13.11 -7.57 -4.06
CA LEU A 32 11.99 -8.10 -3.28
C LEU A 32 12.09 -7.77 -1.79
N ALA A 33 13.21 -7.22 -1.33
CA ALA A 33 13.49 -6.98 0.08
C ALA A 33 13.91 -5.53 0.34
N GLY A 34 13.45 -4.99 1.48
CA GLY A 34 14.02 -3.75 2.00
C GLY A 34 15.53 -3.86 2.21
N GLN A 35 16.28 -2.82 1.84
CA GLN A 35 17.70 -2.72 2.21
C GLN A 35 17.86 -2.29 3.68
N ASP A 36 16.90 -1.52 4.19
CA ASP A 36 16.86 -1.00 5.56
C ASP A 36 15.41 -0.79 6.02
N MET A 37 15.21 0.02 7.06
CA MET A 37 13.89 0.30 7.62
C MET A 37 12.91 0.93 6.62
N TRP A 38 13.40 1.67 5.64
CA TRP A 38 12.57 2.59 4.84
C TRP A 38 12.79 2.50 3.34
N SER A 39 13.78 1.76 2.86
CA SER A 39 14.15 1.86 1.45
C SER A 39 14.41 0.52 0.78
N LEU A 40 14.27 0.53 -0.55
CA LEU A 40 14.70 -0.53 -1.46
C LEU A 40 16.09 -0.22 -2.01
N PRO A 41 16.88 -1.24 -2.39
CA PRO A 41 18.22 -1.03 -2.91
C PRO A 41 18.24 -0.28 -4.24
N ALA A 42 19.34 0.45 -4.47
CA ALA A 42 19.69 0.93 -5.81
C ALA A 42 20.27 -0.20 -6.66
N LEU A 43 20.03 -0.15 -7.97
CA LEU A 43 20.66 -1.00 -8.99
C LEU A 43 21.21 -0.11 -10.13
N PRO A 44 22.45 0.40 -9.99
CA PRO A 44 23.08 1.28 -10.98
C PRO A 44 23.17 0.70 -12.40
N GLU A 45 23.27 -0.61 -12.52
CA GLU A 45 23.34 -1.36 -13.79
C GLU A 45 22.12 -1.13 -14.70
N ILE A 46 20.97 -0.79 -14.12
CA ILE A 46 19.74 -0.42 -14.83
C ILE A 46 19.37 1.06 -14.61
N GLY A 47 20.25 1.84 -13.96
CA GLY A 47 20.00 3.24 -13.62
C GLY A 47 18.97 3.47 -12.52
N LEU A 48 18.60 2.42 -11.75
CA LEU A 48 17.63 2.52 -10.67
C LEU A 48 18.29 3.07 -9.40
N LYS A 49 17.81 4.22 -8.94
CA LYS A 49 18.18 4.77 -7.62
C LYS A 49 17.38 4.08 -6.52
N SER A 50 17.89 4.14 -5.29
CA SER A 50 17.17 3.63 -4.12
C SER A 50 15.80 4.31 -3.99
N LEU A 51 14.76 3.51 -3.80
CA LEU A 51 13.40 3.98 -3.59
C LEU A 51 13.14 4.07 -2.08
N VAL A 52 12.64 5.21 -1.65
CA VAL A 52 12.37 5.50 -0.23
C VAL A 52 10.87 5.48 0.01
N MET A 53 10.48 4.70 1.00
CA MET A 53 9.14 4.64 1.58
C MET A 53 9.12 5.41 2.89
N SER A 54 7.98 6.04 3.20
CA SER A 54 7.79 6.65 4.50
C SER A 54 6.32 6.65 4.88
N ASP A 55 6.03 6.51 6.17
CA ASP A 55 4.70 6.82 6.69
C ASP A 55 4.36 8.30 6.50
N GLY A 56 3.10 8.68 6.51
CA GLY A 56 1.90 7.85 6.57
C GLY A 56 0.64 8.72 6.49
N PRO A 57 -0.52 8.26 6.95
CA PRO A 57 -1.82 8.79 6.48
C PRO A 57 -2.09 10.26 6.81
N ILE A 58 -1.45 10.84 7.83
CA ILE A 58 -1.64 12.25 8.26
C ILE A 58 -0.45 13.16 7.99
N GLY A 59 0.59 12.71 7.28
CA GLY A 59 1.81 13.50 7.11
C GLY A 59 2.99 12.65 6.68
N VAL A 60 3.99 13.25 6.03
CA VAL A 60 5.19 12.52 5.59
C VAL A 60 6.23 12.58 6.70
N ARG A 61 6.41 11.50 7.45
CA ARG A 61 7.34 11.48 8.59
C ARG A 61 8.80 11.61 8.15
N GLY A 62 9.15 11.02 7.01
CA GLY A 62 10.53 10.82 6.57
C GLY A 62 11.15 9.53 7.12
N VAL A 63 12.46 9.42 7.00
CA VAL A 63 13.24 8.22 7.37
C VAL A 63 13.84 8.28 8.78
N HIS A 64 13.70 9.42 9.46
CA HIS A 64 14.24 9.67 10.79
C HIS A 64 13.14 10.12 11.74
N TRP A 65 13.20 9.65 12.98
CA TRP A 65 12.33 10.11 14.06
C TRP A 65 13.01 11.25 14.83
N THR A 66 13.11 12.41 14.20
CA THR A 66 13.71 13.61 14.78
C THR A 66 12.84 14.85 14.55
N ALA A 67 12.98 15.86 15.42
CA ALA A 67 12.38 17.17 15.26
C ALA A 67 13.15 18.09 14.29
N ASP A 68 14.36 17.69 13.87
CA ASP A 68 15.25 18.53 13.06
C ASP A 68 14.77 18.73 11.61
N ASP A 69 13.93 17.82 11.10
CA ASP A 69 13.27 17.92 9.80
C ASP A 69 11.75 17.79 9.99
N PRO A 70 11.06 18.87 10.41
CA PRO A 70 9.63 18.84 10.69
C PRO A 70 8.82 18.48 9.44
N SER A 71 7.53 18.18 9.64
CA SER A 71 6.62 17.83 8.55
C SER A 71 5.25 18.46 8.73
N ILE A 72 4.44 18.42 7.68
CA ILE A 72 3.05 18.81 7.71
C ILE A 72 2.25 17.71 8.42
N ALA A 73 1.51 18.10 9.46
CA ALA A 73 0.53 17.25 10.12
C ALA A 73 -0.88 17.69 9.69
N LEU A 74 -1.57 16.81 8.98
CA LEU A 74 -2.96 17.00 8.60
C LEU A 74 -3.91 16.57 9.74
N PRO A 75 -5.19 16.99 9.70
CA PRO A 75 -6.23 16.36 10.50
C PRO A 75 -6.26 14.84 10.31
N SER A 76 -6.80 14.13 11.29
CA SER A 76 -6.99 12.68 11.19
C SER A 76 -7.79 12.30 9.94
N PRO A 77 -7.59 11.10 9.36
CA PRO A 77 -8.38 10.62 8.24
C PRO A 77 -9.87 10.54 8.60
N THR A 78 -10.23 10.22 9.85
CA THR A 78 -11.62 10.29 10.31
C THR A 78 -12.20 11.71 10.20
N ALA A 79 -11.42 12.73 10.57
CA ALA A 79 -11.84 14.12 10.42
C ALA A 79 -11.91 14.55 8.95
N LEU A 80 -10.99 14.05 8.10
CA LEU A 80 -11.04 14.27 6.66
C LEU A 80 -12.29 13.62 6.02
N ALA A 81 -12.63 12.40 6.42
CA ALA A 81 -13.84 11.72 5.94
C ALA A 81 -15.12 12.42 6.40
N ALA A 82 -15.13 12.98 7.61
CA ALA A 82 -16.26 13.77 8.13
C ALA A 82 -16.56 15.04 7.31
N THR A 83 -15.69 15.43 6.38
CA THR A 83 -15.96 16.53 5.43
C THR A 83 -16.85 16.10 4.26
N TRP A 84 -16.96 14.79 3.97
CA TRP A 84 -17.67 14.25 2.81
C TRP A 84 -17.22 14.87 1.47
N ASP A 85 -15.96 15.32 1.39
CA ASP A 85 -15.41 16.03 0.24
C ASP A 85 -14.16 15.31 -0.33
N PRO A 86 -14.35 14.42 -1.34
CA PRO A 86 -13.24 13.78 -2.04
C PRO A 86 -12.29 14.77 -2.74
N ALA A 87 -12.78 15.95 -3.14
CA ALA A 87 -11.93 16.97 -3.74
C ALA A 87 -11.02 17.64 -2.70
N LEU A 88 -11.48 17.81 -1.46
CA LEU A 88 -10.63 18.21 -0.33
C LEU A 88 -9.59 17.13 -0.02
N ALA A 89 -9.97 15.85 -0.02
CA ALA A 89 -9.02 14.76 0.16
C ALA A 89 -7.93 14.75 -0.93
N ARG A 90 -8.29 15.04 -2.18
CA ARG A 90 -7.32 15.22 -3.28
C ARG A 90 -6.37 16.39 -3.08
N ARG A 91 -6.87 17.52 -2.58
CA ARG A 91 -6.00 18.67 -2.22
C ARG A 91 -5.04 18.32 -1.09
N ALA A 92 -5.51 17.61 -0.07
CA ALA A 92 -4.67 17.11 1.01
C ALA A 92 -3.58 16.17 0.47
N GLY A 93 -3.92 15.24 -0.42
CA GLY A 93 -2.95 14.37 -1.10
C GLY A 93 -1.91 15.15 -1.92
N THR A 94 -2.33 16.20 -2.63
CA THR A 94 -1.41 17.05 -3.42
C THR A 94 -0.39 17.75 -2.51
N LEU A 95 -0.83 18.25 -1.35
CA LEU A 95 0.06 18.85 -0.34
C LEU A 95 1.06 17.83 0.20
N LEU A 96 0.61 16.61 0.48
CA LEU A 96 1.47 15.53 0.94
C LEU A 96 2.48 15.08 -0.12
N ALA A 97 2.12 15.12 -1.41
CA ALA A 97 3.07 14.85 -2.48
C ALA A 97 4.22 15.86 -2.49
N GLN A 98 3.91 17.15 -2.30
CA GLN A 98 4.95 18.20 -2.21
C GLN A 98 5.89 17.95 -1.03
N GLU A 99 5.34 17.59 0.12
CA GLU A 99 6.13 17.27 1.32
C GLU A 99 6.96 16.00 1.14
N ALA A 100 6.41 14.97 0.49
CA ALA A 100 7.14 13.75 0.15
C ALA A 100 8.31 14.04 -0.79
N ARG A 101 8.09 14.86 -1.83
CA ARG A 101 9.16 15.30 -2.74
C ARG A 101 10.23 16.09 -2.01
N ARG A 102 9.85 17.00 -1.09
CA ARG A 102 10.79 17.76 -0.24
C ARG A 102 11.67 16.83 0.60
N LYS A 103 11.08 15.78 1.16
CA LYS A 103 11.76 14.76 1.98
C LYS A 103 12.40 13.61 1.17
N GLN A 104 12.40 13.69 -0.17
CA GLN A 104 12.93 12.66 -1.07
C GLN A 104 12.27 11.28 -0.89
N VAL A 105 10.99 11.27 -0.50
CA VAL A 105 10.16 10.06 -0.40
C VAL A 105 9.52 9.77 -1.75
N HIS A 106 9.60 8.52 -2.17
CA HIS A 106 9.09 8.02 -3.44
C HIS A 106 7.73 7.33 -3.28
N VAL A 107 7.50 6.71 -2.12
CA VAL A 107 6.24 6.02 -1.78
C VAL A 107 5.77 6.45 -0.39
N LEU A 108 4.55 6.98 -0.32
CA LEU A 108 3.87 7.29 0.93
C LEU A 108 3.05 6.08 1.40
N LEU A 109 3.26 5.65 2.63
CA LEU A 109 2.56 4.50 3.22
C LEU A 109 1.16 4.90 3.72
N ALA A 110 0.30 5.25 2.79
CA ALA A 110 -1.04 5.79 3.00
C ALA A 110 -1.89 5.58 1.74
N PRO A 111 -3.23 5.72 1.82
CA PRO A 111 -4.03 5.92 3.04
C PRO A 111 -4.34 4.60 3.76
N THR A 112 -4.75 4.69 5.03
CA THR A 112 -5.33 3.55 5.75
C THR A 112 -6.85 3.51 5.56
N VAL A 113 -7.39 2.39 5.07
CA VAL A 113 -8.78 2.23 4.64
C VAL A 113 -9.49 1.03 5.29
N ASN A 114 -8.91 0.49 6.38
CA ASN A 114 -9.61 -0.46 7.25
C ASN A 114 -10.89 0.16 7.80
N LEU A 115 -11.90 -0.66 8.09
CA LEU A 115 -13.22 -0.16 8.48
C LEU A 115 -13.35 -0.06 10.00
N HIS A 116 -14.12 0.94 10.45
CA HIS A 116 -14.42 1.09 11.87
C HIS A 116 -15.46 0.05 12.35
N ARG A 117 -15.11 -1.24 12.34
CA ARG A 117 -16.01 -2.35 12.76
C ARG A 117 -16.55 -2.18 14.18
N SER A 118 -15.74 -1.61 15.08
CA SER A 118 -16.04 -1.39 16.50
C SER A 118 -15.45 -0.06 16.95
N PRO A 119 -16.08 0.71 17.85
CA PRO A 119 -15.50 1.99 18.31
C PRO A 119 -14.18 1.82 19.10
N LEU A 120 -13.77 0.60 19.43
CA LEU A 120 -12.59 0.29 20.25
C LEU A 120 -11.31 0.04 19.43
N GLY A 121 -11.35 0.14 18.11
CA GLY A 121 -10.18 -0.09 17.26
C GLY A 121 -9.07 0.95 17.49
N GLY A 122 -7.89 0.47 17.90
CA GLY A 122 -6.77 1.34 18.29
C GLY A 122 -6.20 2.22 17.17
N ARG A 123 -6.51 1.93 15.91
CA ARG A 123 -6.05 2.66 14.71
C ARG A 123 -7.19 3.33 13.93
N HIS A 124 -8.40 3.39 14.47
CA HIS A 124 -9.50 4.04 13.76
C HIS A 124 -9.25 5.54 13.53
N PHE A 125 -8.50 6.19 14.42
CA PHE A 125 -8.10 7.58 14.22
C PHE A 125 -7.26 7.80 12.95
N GLU A 126 -6.66 6.77 12.36
CA GLU A 126 -5.92 6.86 11.10
C GLU A 126 -6.67 6.23 9.91
N ALA A 127 -7.91 5.77 10.10
CA ALA A 127 -8.81 5.30 9.05
C ALA A 127 -10.01 6.26 8.87
N TYR A 128 -10.77 6.04 7.79
CA TYR A 128 -11.79 7.00 7.35
C TYR A 128 -13.15 6.80 8.04
N SER A 129 -13.79 5.65 7.85
CA SER A 129 -15.19 5.44 8.23
C SER A 129 -15.50 3.97 8.55
N GLU A 130 -16.67 3.73 9.15
CA GLU A 130 -17.32 2.41 9.17
C GLU A 130 -17.97 2.06 7.82
N ASP A 131 -18.27 3.07 7.00
CA ASP A 131 -18.93 2.91 5.70
C ASP A 131 -17.90 2.69 4.59
N PRO A 132 -18.02 1.59 3.81
CA PRO A 132 -17.05 1.29 2.75
C PRO A 132 -17.09 2.26 1.58
N TYR A 133 -18.26 2.81 1.25
CA TYR A 133 -18.41 3.74 0.13
C TYR A 133 -17.70 5.07 0.42
N LEU A 134 -17.96 5.69 1.58
CA LEU A 134 -17.28 6.91 2.01
C LEU A 134 -15.77 6.70 2.12
N THR A 135 -15.33 5.56 2.66
CA THR A 135 -13.91 5.21 2.75
C THR A 135 -13.27 5.13 1.37
N GLY A 136 -13.92 4.47 0.40
CA GLY A 136 -13.46 4.35 -0.98
C GLY A 136 -13.39 5.70 -1.71
N GLU A 137 -14.41 6.54 -1.58
CA GLU A 137 -14.46 7.86 -2.24
C GLU A 137 -13.38 8.82 -1.72
N ILE A 138 -13.26 8.93 -0.40
CA ILE A 138 -12.24 9.80 0.23
C ILE A 138 -10.83 9.26 -0.04
N GLY A 139 -10.64 7.95 0.09
CA GLY A 139 -9.38 7.28 -0.22
C GLY A 139 -8.96 7.46 -1.69
N SER A 140 -9.91 7.40 -2.63
CA SER A 140 -9.64 7.61 -4.05
C SER A 140 -9.16 9.04 -4.33
N GLY A 141 -9.84 10.04 -3.74
CA GLY A 141 -9.41 11.43 -3.82
C GLY A 141 -7.99 11.62 -3.27
N TYR A 142 -7.70 11.07 -2.10
CA TYR A 142 -6.38 11.12 -1.47
C TYR A 142 -5.29 10.52 -2.37
N VAL A 143 -5.49 9.30 -2.88
CA VAL A 143 -4.53 8.60 -3.76
C VAL A 143 -4.28 9.40 -5.03
N GLN A 144 -5.32 9.85 -5.71
CA GLN A 144 -5.17 10.70 -6.91
C GLN A 144 -4.34 11.96 -6.61
N GLY A 145 -4.59 12.59 -5.46
CA GLY A 145 -3.86 13.77 -5.03
C GLY A 145 -2.37 13.51 -4.85
N VAL A 146 -2.01 12.45 -4.11
CA VAL A 146 -0.60 12.09 -3.88
C VAL A 146 0.10 11.72 -5.20
N GLN A 147 -0.52 10.85 -6.00
CA GLN A 147 0.08 10.36 -7.24
C GLN A 147 0.19 11.44 -8.33
N SER A 148 -0.65 12.48 -8.29
CA SER A 148 -0.51 13.63 -9.19
C SER A 148 0.80 14.39 -9.03
N GLY A 149 1.45 14.29 -7.86
CA GLY A 149 2.77 14.86 -7.59
C GLY A 149 3.94 13.91 -7.88
N GLY A 150 3.69 12.77 -8.53
CA GLY A 150 4.73 11.79 -8.87
C GLY A 150 5.30 11.03 -7.66
N VAL A 151 4.45 10.78 -6.65
CA VAL A 151 4.75 10.00 -5.45
C VAL A 151 3.75 8.84 -5.38
N GLY A 152 4.23 7.61 -5.19
CA GLY A 152 3.36 6.45 -5.07
C GLY A 152 2.65 6.40 -3.72
N THR A 153 1.52 5.70 -3.67
CA THR A 153 0.81 5.38 -2.43
C THR A 153 0.79 3.88 -2.20
N THR A 154 0.75 3.45 -0.94
CA THR A 154 0.37 2.06 -0.59
C THR A 154 -0.90 2.07 0.25
N VAL A 155 -2.04 1.76 -0.38
CA VAL A 155 -3.34 1.65 0.31
C VAL A 155 -3.25 0.51 1.32
N LYS A 156 -3.63 0.75 2.57
CA LYS A 156 -3.36 -0.19 3.67
C LYS A 156 -4.52 -0.34 4.66
N HIS A 157 -4.63 -1.42 5.42
CA HIS A 157 -3.87 -2.67 5.35
C HIS A 157 -4.80 -3.72 4.76
N PHE A 158 -4.41 -4.30 3.64
CA PHE A 158 -5.18 -5.28 2.89
C PHE A 158 -5.04 -6.66 3.54
N VAL A 159 -6.06 -7.24 4.16
CA VAL A 159 -7.38 -6.68 4.47
C VAL A 159 -7.86 -7.13 5.86
N ALA A 160 -8.91 -6.46 6.37
CA ALA A 160 -9.56 -6.76 7.64
C ALA A 160 -8.66 -6.66 8.88
N ASN A 161 -7.76 -5.67 8.90
CA ASN A 161 -6.92 -5.35 10.05
C ASN A 161 -7.60 -4.31 10.96
N ASP A 162 -8.76 -4.65 11.50
CA ASP A 162 -9.65 -3.68 12.16
C ASP A 162 -9.51 -3.64 13.69
N ALA A 163 -8.53 -4.36 14.25
CA ALA A 163 -8.22 -4.35 15.69
C ALA A 163 -6.72 -4.61 15.94
N GLU A 164 -6.17 -3.96 16.97
CA GLU A 164 -4.75 -4.08 17.31
C GLU A 164 -4.43 -5.31 18.17
N THR A 165 -5.40 -5.78 18.94
CA THR A 165 -5.25 -6.96 19.80
C THR A 165 -4.87 -8.16 18.94
N ASP A 166 -3.70 -8.75 19.23
CA ASP A 166 -3.18 -9.92 18.53
C ASP A 166 -3.09 -9.77 17.01
N ARG A 167 -2.91 -8.54 16.49
CA ARG A 167 -2.94 -8.27 15.03
C ARG A 167 -1.97 -9.13 14.21
N PHE A 168 -0.90 -9.65 14.83
CA PHE A 168 0.04 -10.58 14.18
C PHE A 168 -0.49 -12.02 14.07
N THR A 169 -1.41 -12.45 14.92
CA THR A 169 -1.79 -13.87 15.05
C THR A 169 -3.28 -14.11 14.91
N VAL A 170 -4.11 -13.07 15.02
CA VAL A 170 -5.56 -13.18 14.91
C VAL A 170 -5.97 -13.69 13.53
N ASN A 171 -6.90 -14.64 13.52
CA ASN A 171 -7.58 -15.11 12.32
C ASN A 171 -8.98 -14.50 12.27
N ASN A 172 -9.17 -13.57 11.33
CA ASN A 172 -10.45 -12.92 11.11
C ASN A 172 -11.34 -13.82 10.26
N LEU A 173 -12.40 -14.34 10.88
CA LEU A 173 -13.39 -15.19 10.24
C LEU A 173 -14.51 -14.33 9.66
N LEU A 174 -14.59 -14.30 8.33
CA LEU A 174 -15.47 -13.42 7.57
C LEU A 174 -16.26 -14.25 6.56
N SER A 175 -17.57 -14.01 6.47
CA SER A 175 -18.34 -14.54 5.35
C SER A 175 -17.90 -13.85 4.06
N GLU A 176 -17.98 -14.56 2.94
CA GLU A 176 -17.65 -14.00 1.61
C GLU A 176 -18.41 -12.69 1.35
N ARG A 177 -19.69 -12.66 1.72
CA ARG A 177 -20.53 -11.48 1.58
C ARG A 177 -19.98 -10.28 2.36
N ALA A 178 -19.64 -10.46 3.64
CA ALA A 178 -19.10 -9.37 4.45
C ALA A 178 -17.71 -8.95 3.94
N LEU A 179 -16.88 -9.91 3.54
CA LEU A 179 -15.56 -9.65 2.97
C LEU A 179 -15.67 -8.77 1.72
N ARG A 180 -16.54 -9.13 0.78
CA ARG A 180 -16.77 -8.41 -0.49
C ARG A 180 -17.48 -7.06 -0.30
N GLU A 181 -18.62 -7.04 0.38
CA GLU A 181 -19.47 -5.84 0.49
C GLU A 181 -18.90 -4.79 1.46
N LEU A 182 -18.02 -5.17 2.39
CA LEU A 182 -17.46 -4.25 3.40
C LEU A 182 -15.95 -4.12 3.28
N TYR A 183 -15.18 -5.15 3.61
CA TYR A 183 -13.75 -4.97 3.87
C TYR A 183 -12.91 -4.81 2.59
N LEU A 184 -13.33 -5.44 1.50
CA LEU A 184 -12.70 -5.32 0.18
C LEU A 184 -13.20 -4.09 -0.60
N ALA A 185 -14.45 -3.67 -0.39
CA ALA A 185 -15.09 -2.62 -1.17
C ALA A 185 -14.31 -1.28 -1.24
N PRO A 186 -13.68 -0.75 -0.16
CA PRO A 186 -12.85 0.45 -0.26
C PRO A 186 -11.62 0.25 -1.14
N PHE A 187 -10.98 -0.91 -1.06
CA PHE A 187 -9.81 -1.23 -1.89
C PHE A 187 -10.22 -1.38 -3.35
N GLU A 188 -11.33 -2.08 -3.64
CA GLU A 188 -11.87 -2.22 -4.99
C GLU A 188 -12.16 -0.85 -5.62
N ALA A 189 -12.86 0.03 -4.88
CA ALA A 189 -13.17 1.37 -5.33
C ALA A 189 -11.90 2.18 -5.64
N ILE A 190 -10.89 2.13 -4.76
CA ILE A 190 -9.64 2.87 -4.95
C ILE A 190 -8.82 2.31 -6.12
N VAL A 191 -8.78 0.99 -6.30
CA VAL A 191 -8.14 0.36 -7.46
C VAL A 191 -8.80 0.82 -8.76
N ALA A 192 -10.13 0.80 -8.81
CA ALA A 192 -10.90 1.20 -9.99
C ALA A 192 -10.81 2.70 -10.29
N ASN A 193 -10.81 3.55 -9.26
CA ASN A 193 -10.96 5.01 -9.44
C ASN A 193 -9.63 5.77 -9.39
N ALA A 194 -8.58 5.21 -8.78
CA ALA A 194 -7.36 5.95 -8.48
C ALA A 194 -6.06 5.21 -8.87
N HIS A 195 -6.13 3.92 -9.23
CA HIS A 195 -4.99 3.11 -9.67
C HIS A 195 -3.75 3.30 -8.76
N PRO A 196 -3.83 2.91 -7.48
CA PRO A 196 -2.72 3.09 -6.55
C PRO A 196 -1.51 2.29 -7.03
N TRP A 197 -0.32 2.86 -6.90
CA TRP A 197 0.93 2.19 -7.30
C TRP A 197 1.27 1.01 -6.40
N GLY A 198 0.76 0.98 -5.17
CA GLY A 198 0.92 -0.15 -4.28
C GLY A 198 -0.24 -0.40 -3.33
N ILE A 199 -0.22 -1.60 -2.76
CA ILE A 199 -1.05 -2.02 -1.64
C ILE A 199 -0.16 -2.62 -0.55
N MET A 200 -0.49 -2.34 0.71
CA MET A 200 0.20 -2.96 1.84
C MET A 200 -0.64 -4.11 2.41
N THR A 201 -0.09 -5.32 2.41
CA THR A 201 -0.75 -6.49 3.01
C THR A 201 -0.66 -6.44 4.54
N ALA A 202 -1.76 -6.78 5.20
CA ALA A 202 -1.90 -6.69 6.65
C ALA A 202 -1.11 -7.76 7.43
N TYR A 203 -1.07 -7.59 8.75
CA TYR A 203 -0.46 -8.54 9.68
C TYR A 203 -1.28 -9.81 9.92
N ASN A 204 -2.61 -9.68 9.88
CA ASN A 204 -3.53 -10.70 10.34
C ASN A 204 -3.70 -11.84 9.33
N THR A 205 -4.42 -12.85 9.78
CA THR A 205 -4.94 -13.94 8.95
C THR A 205 -6.40 -13.65 8.61
N VAL A 206 -6.84 -14.03 7.41
CA VAL A 206 -8.26 -14.01 7.00
C VAL A 206 -8.63 -15.43 6.61
N ASN A 207 -9.70 -15.96 7.21
CA ASN A 207 -10.24 -17.28 6.91
C ASN A 207 -9.19 -18.42 6.84
N GLY A 208 -8.15 -18.33 7.67
CA GLY A 208 -7.10 -19.37 7.81
C GLY A 208 -5.79 -19.10 7.07
N THR A 209 -5.68 -18.08 6.21
CA THR A 209 -4.44 -17.73 5.50
C THR A 209 -3.92 -16.35 5.90
N THR A 210 -2.62 -16.25 6.19
CA THR A 210 -1.96 -14.97 6.52
C THR A 210 -1.93 -14.06 5.30
N MET A 211 -2.20 -12.77 5.46
CA MET A 211 -2.40 -11.86 4.32
C MET A 211 -1.18 -11.72 3.39
N THR A 212 0.04 -11.88 3.89
CA THR A 212 1.25 -11.89 3.05
C THR A 212 1.37 -13.13 2.16
N GLU A 213 0.59 -14.17 2.43
CA GLU A 213 0.63 -15.47 1.73
C GLU A 213 -0.72 -15.77 1.02
N HIS A 214 -1.61 -14.78 0.92
CA HIS A 214 -3.00 -15.00 0.58
C HIS A 214 -3.29 -14.97 -0.94
N HIS A 215 -2.85 -16.01 -1.67
CA HIS A 215 -3.00 -16.15 -3.13
C HIS A 215 -4.40 -15.76 -3.65
N HIS A 216 -5.47 -16.26 -3.02
CA HIS A 216 -6.84 -15.96 -3.45
C HIS A 216 -7.17 -14.45 -3.41
N LEU A 217 -6.92 -13.76 -2.29
CA LEU A 217 -7.26 -12.33 -2.18
C LEU A 217 -6.32 -11.45 -3.00
N VAL A 218 -5.04 -11.83 -3.11
CA VAL A 218 -4.02 -11.00 -3.75
C VAL A 218 -3.97 -11.25 -5.26
N ASN A 219 -3.81 -12.49 -5.69
CA ASN A 219 -3.63 -12.81 -7.11
C ASN A 219 -4.95 -13.00 -7.84
N GLU A 220 -5.92 -13.69 -7.24
CA GLU A 220 -7.19 -13.96 -7.93
C GLU A 220 -8.13 -12.75 -7.88
N ILE A 221 -8.37 -12.15 -6.71
CA ILE A 221 -9.26 -10.99 -6.58
C ILE A 221 -8.55 -9.69 -6.99
N LEU A 222 -7.55 -9.26 -6.22
CA LEU A 222 -6.94 -7.94 -6.40
C LEU A 222 -6.31 -7.79 -7.79
N ARG A 223 -5.47 -8.74 -8.22
CA ARG A 223 -4.85 -8.69 -9.56
C ARG A 223 -5.77 -9.22 -10.66
N GLY A 224 -6.40 -10.37 -10.45
CA GLY A 224 -7.21 -11.04 -11.47
C GLY A 224 -8.55 -10.34 -11.74
N GLU A 225 -9.40 -10.20 -10.74
CA GLU A 225 -10.74 -9.62 -10.89
C GLU A 225 -10.68 -8.09 -11.07
N TRP A 226 -9.91 -7.39 -10.24
CA TRP A 226 -9.88 -5.92 -10.24
C TRP A 226 -8.84 -5.33 -11.19
N GLY A 227 -7.87 -6.12 -11.65
CA GLY A 227 -6.84 -5.67 -12.59
C GLY A 227 -5.76 -4.79 -11.96
N PHE A 228 -5.48 -4.93 -10.66
CA PHE A 228 -4.38 -4.20 -10.02
C PHE A 228 -3.01 -4.57 -10.62
N ASP A 229 -2.32 -3.57 -11.19
CA ASP A 229 -1.01 -3.68 -11.84
C ASP A 229 0.14 -3.08 -11.02
N GLY A 230 -0.12 -2.68 -9.78
CA GLY A 230 0.89 -2.15 -8.84
C GLY A 230 1.66 -3.24 -8.08
N PHE A 231 2.39 -2.83 -7.03
CA PHE A 231 3.15 -3.74 -6.18
C PHE A 231 2.53 -3.93 -4.79
N ASN A 232 2.67 -5.13 -4.23
CA ASN A 232 2.29 -5.47 -2.88
C ASN A 232 3.50 -5.41 -1.96
N VAL A 233 3.39 -4.65 -0.87
CA VAL A 233 4.39 -4.57 0.18
C VAL A 233 3.86 -5.14 1.47
N SER A 234 4.69 -5.81 2.26
CA SER A 234 4.26 -6.27 3.57
C SER A 234 4.08 -5.08 4.51
N ASP A 235 3.14 -5.16 5.46
CA ASP A 235 3.32 -4.37 6.68
C ASP A 235 4.67 -4.77 7.33
N TRP A 236 5.24 -3.88 8.12
CA TRP A 236 6.60 -4.02 8.64
C TRP A 236 6.70 -5.26 9.50
N THR A 237 7.53 -6.24 9.11
CA THR A 237 7.71 -7.56 9.75
C THR A 237 6.51 -8.53 9.62
N ALA A 238 5.56 -8.25 8.73
CA ALA A 238 4.39 -9.12 8.54
C ALA A 238 4.73 -10.42 7.79
N ALA A 239 5.67 -10.37 6.84
CA ALA A 239 6.06 -11.53 6.03
C ALA A 239 6.84 -12.56 6.86
N ARG A 240 6.46 -13.85 6.77
CA ARG A 240 6.98 -14.92 7.63
C ARG A 240 7.47 -16.16 6.91
N ALA A 241 7.06 -16.37 5.66
CA ALA A 241 7.47 -17.51 4.85
C ALA A 241 7.98 -17.05 3.49
N THR A 242 9.07 -17.65 3.00
CA THR A 242 9.66 -17.33 1.69
C THR A 242 8.74 -17.76 0.54
N ALA A 243 8.50 -19.08 0.41
CA ALA A 243 7.71 -19.64 -0.69
C ALA A 243 6.25 -19.19 -0.61
N GLY A 244 5.63 -19.27 0.58
CA GLY A 244 4.26 -18.84 0.80
C GLY A 244 4.02 -17.37 0.46
N ALA A 245 4.98 -16.48 0.73
CA ALA A 245 4.83 -15.07 0.38
C ALA A 245 4.96 -14.83 -1.14
N LEU A 246 5.90 -15.49 -1.81
CA LEU A 246 6.04 -15.41 -3.27
C LEU A 246 4.79 -15.95 -3.98
N GLU A 247 4.36 -17.15 -3.61
CA GLU A 247 3.16 -17.79 -4.17
C GLU A 247 1.89 -17.01 -3.79
N GLY A 248 1.88 -16.36 -2.62
CA GLY A 248 0.82 -15.49 -2.16
C GLY A 248 0.71 -14.15 -2.89
N GLY A 249 1.69 -13.78 -3.72
CA GLY A 249 1.69 -12.53 -4.49
C GLY A 249 2.29 -11.32 -3.76
N LEU A 250 3.12 -11.55 -2.73
CA LEU A 250 3.88 -10.49 -2.07
C LEU A 250 5.13 -10.14 -2.89
N ASP A 251 5.19 -8.90 -3.40
CA ASP A 251 6.34 -8.44 -4.20
C ASP A 251 7.50 -7.96 -3.32
N VAL A 252 7.20 -7.20 -2.26
CA VAL A 252 8.22 -6.59 -1.40
C VAL A 252 8.01 -6.91 0.09
N ALA A 253 9.01 -7.51 0.73
CA ALA A 253 9.06 -7.69 2.17
C ALA A 253 9.81 -6.53 2.87
N MET A 254 9.16 -5.89 3.84
CA MET A 254 9.70 -4.80 4.65
C MET A 254 9.64 -5.14 6.15
N PRO A 255 10.52 -4.56 7.00
CA PRO A 255 11.75 -3.84 6.64
C PRO A 255 12.94 -4.76 6.36
N GLY A 256 14.00 -4.20 5.80
CA GLY A 256 15.33 -4.80 5.78
C GLY A 256 16.10 -4.64 7.09
N PRO A 257 17.36 -5.10 7.16
CA PRO A 257 18.16 -5.69 6.07
C PRO A 257 18.02 -7.21 5.91
N ARG A 258 17.24 -7.87 6.78
CA ARG A 258 16.97 -9.32 6.70
C ARG A 258 15.47 -9.53 6.58
N THR A 259 15.05 -10.23 5.54
CA THR A 259 13.65 -10.50 5.25
C THR A 259 13.42 -11.99 4.99
N VAL A 260 12.19 -12.37 4.66
CA VAL A 260 11.89 -13.75 4.22
C VAL A 260 12.52 -14.12 2.89
N TYR A 261 13.04 -13.16 2.12
CA TYR A 261 13.67 -13.42 0.82
C TYR A 261 15.21 -13.51 0.87
N GLY A 262 15.79 -13.48 2.08
CA GLY A 262 17.25 -13.50 2.30
C GLY A 262 17.76 -12.12 2.67
#